data_AF-A0A2N0U461-F1
#
_entry.id   AF-A0A2N0U461-F1
#
_cell.length_a   1.000
_cell.length_b   1.000
_cell.length_c   1.000
_cell.angle_alpha   90.00
_cell.angle_beta   90.00
_cell.angle_gamma   90.00
#
_symmetry.space_group_name_H-M   'P 1'
#
loop_
_entity.id
_entity.type
_entity.pdbx_description
1 polymer ?
#
loop_
_entity_poly.entity_id
_entity_poly.type
_entity_poly.pdbx_seq_one_letter_code
_entity_poly.pdbx_strand_id
1 'polypeptide(L)'
;MYTKYDQPPEEEIQNPHHGVTFDYYFMGRRQGNQPGSTYVDLILCSAVYDSQNNKYTRKEHMGMDRSQVKSHIENRIRQHLADLGVDPVMVKGLMRDFEVDLSKCREYDSDEFRPPL
;
A
#
# COMPACT_ATOMS: atom_id res chain seq x y z
N MET A 1 18.32 11.94 1.08
CA MET A 1 18.37 10.74 1.96
C MET A 1 16.93 10.40 2.30
N TYR A 2 16.41 9.28 1.79
CA TYR A 2 15.06 8.82 2.15
C TYR A 2 15.21 7.78 3.25
N THR A 3 14.65 8.07 4.42
CA THR A 3 14.62 7.16 5.57
C THR A 3 13.73 5.97 5.21
N LYS A 4 14.34 4.82 4.93
CA LYS A 4 13.69 3.53 5.13
C LYS A 4 13.31 3.49 6.60
N TYR A 5 12.01 3.57 6.89
CA TYR A 5 11.53 3.19 8.22
C TYR A 5 11.82 1.70 8.35
N ASP A 6 12.83 1.35 9.15
CA ASP A 6 13.07 0.01 9.65
C ASP A 6 11.87 -0.36 10.53
N GLN A 7 10.78 -0.78 9.91
CA GLN A 7 9.77 -1.56 10.61
C GLN A 7 10.43 -2.90 10.99
N PRO A 8 10.24 -3.40 12.21
CA PRO A 8 10.66 -4.77 12.55
C PRO A 8 10.05 -5.73 11.51
N PRO A 9 10.70 -6.88 11.22
CA PRO A 9 10.11 -7.88 10.33
C PRO A 9 8.69 -8.14 10.82
N GLU A 10 7.70 -7.79 9.99
CA GLU A 10 6.29 -8.01 10.30
C GLU A 10 6.16 -9.51 10.61
N GLU A 11 5.66 -9.85 11.80
CA GLU A 11 5.50 -11.23 12.21
C GLU A 11 4.76 -12.00 11.11
N GLU A 12 5.34 -13.10 10.63
CA GLU A 12 4.69 -13.93 9.63
C GLU A 12 3.29 -14.33 10.12
N ILE A 13 2.28 -14.28 9.24
CA ILE A 13 0.93 -14.70 9.60
C ILE A 13 1.01 -16.18 10.02
N GLN A 14 0.59 -16.49 11.24
CA GLN A 14 0.71 -17.85 11.79
C GLN A 14 -0.13 -18.88 11.03
N ASN A 15 -1.25 -18.45 10.42
CA ASN A 15 -2.17 -19.31 9.66
C ASN A 15 -2.70 -18.60 8.40
N PRO A 16 -1.87 -18.38 7.37
CA PRO A 16 -2.24 -17.57 6.20
C PRO A 16 -3.36 -18.21 5.37
N HIS A 17 -3.57 -19.52 5.53
CA HIS A 17 -4.61 -20.29 4.83
C HIS A 17 -6.02 -20.13 5.43
N HIS A 18 -6.16 -19.58 6.63
CA HIS A 18 -7.46 -19.43 7.31
C HIS A 18 -8.29 -18.24 6.83
N GLY A 19 -7.82 -17.52 5.81
CA GLY A 19 -8.45 -16.30 5.33
C GLY A 19 -7.63 -15.08 5.73
N VAL A 20 -7.40 -14.21 4.76
CA VAL A 20 -6.84 -12.89 4.95
C VAL A 20 -7.71 -11.90 4.18
N THR A 21 -7.79 -10.69 4.70
CA THR A 21 -8.39 -9.55 4.00
C THR A 21 -7.36 -8.44 3.92
N PHE A 22 -7.53 -7.52 2.99
CA PHE A 22 -6.65 -6.36 2.89
C PHE A 22 -7.45 -5.09 2.70
N ASP A 23 -6.86 -3.98 3.12
CA ASP A 23 -7.32 -2.64 2.83
C ASP A 23 -6.12 -1.76 2.46
N TYR A 24 -6.37 -0.63 1.82
CA TYR A 24 -5.34 0.34 1.50
C TYR A 24 -5.92 1.75 1.41
N TYR A 25 -5.05 2.73 1.56
CA TYR A 25 -5.36 4.13 1.33
C TYR A 25 -4.12 4.83 0.81
N PHE A 26 -4.33 5.87 0.01
CA PHE A 26 -3.23 6.55 -0.65
C PHE A 26 -3.47 8.05 -0.75
N MET A 27 -2.38 8.79 -0.85
CA MET A 27 -2.35 10.22 -1.11
C MET A 27 -1.46 10.47 -2.30
N GLY A 28 -1.85 11.40 -3.16
CA GLY A 28 -1.04 11.81 -4.29
C GLY A 28 -1.03 13.32 -4.42
N ARG A 29 0.15 13.94 -4.55
CA ARG A 29 0.25 15.32 -5.06
C ARG A 29 1.02 15.35 -6.35
N ARG A 30 0.62 16.22 -7.27
CA ARG A 30 1.42 16.53 -8.45
C ARG A 30 2.72 17.22 -8.04
N GLN A 31 3.84 16.78 -8.57
CA GLN A 31 5.14 17.42 -8.37
C GLN A 31 5.41 18.43 -9.49
N GLY A 32 5.65 19.68 -9.10
CA GLY A 32 6.00 20.77 -10.00
C GLY A 32 4.80 21.52 -10.60
N ASN A 33 4.94 22.84 -10.69
CA ASN A 33 3.97 23.74 -11.33
C ASN A 33 4.18 23.85 -12.86
N GLN A 34 5.04 23.00 -13.43
CA GLN A 34 5.35 23.08 -14.86
C GLN A 34 4.19 22.53 -15.70
N PRO A 35 3.77 23.26 -16.76
CA PRO A 35 2.84 22.74 -17.76
C PRO A 35 3.37 21.42 -18.32
N GLY A 36 2.54 20.36 -18.29
CA GLY A 36 2.92 19.04 -18.77
C GLY A 36 3.60 18.10 -17.77
N SER A 37 3.93 18.52 -16.53
CA SER A 37 4.44 17.57 -15.52
C SER A 37 3.38 16.52 -15.18
N THR A 38 3.67 15.24 -15.42
CA THR A 38 2.83 14.08 -15.06
C THR A 38 3.30 13.40 -13.78
N TYR A 39 4.32 13.94 -13.13
CA TYR A 39 4.94 13.33 -11.96
C TYR A 39 4.06 13.55 -10.71
N VAL A 40 3.90 12.48 -9.94
CA VAL A 40 3.09 12.41 -8.73
C VAL A 40 3.96 11.91 -7.60
N ASP A 41 3.87 12.58 -6.46
CA ASP A 41 4.37 12.09 -5.19
C ASP A 41 3.28 11.28 -4.51
N LEU A 42 3.48 9.98 -4.41
CA LEU A 42 2.52 9.02 -3.89
C LEU A 42 2.94 8.55 -2.50
N ILE A 43 2.02 8.63 -1.54
CA ILE A 43 2.13 7.96 -0.25
C ILE A 43 1.07 6.87 -0.22
N LEU A 44 1.47 5.63 -0.01
CA LEU A 44 0.60 4.46 0.03
C LEU A 44 0.72 3.79 1.40
N CYS A 45 -0.42 3.46 2.01
CA CYS A 45 -0.48 2.56 3.14
C CYS A 45 -1.36 1.37 2.78
N SER A 46 -0.83 0.16 2.94
CA SER A 46 -1.60 -1.08 2.83
C SER A 46 -1.69 -1.75 4.20
N ALA A 47 -2.83 -2.38 4.47
CA ALA A 47 -3.11 -3.12 5.69
C ALA A 47 -3.59 -4.53 5.32
N VAL A 48 -3.03 -5.55 5.94
CA VAL A 48 -3.49 -6.93 5.82
C VAL A 48 -4.01 -7.37 7.18
N TYR A 49 -5.17 -8.02 7.19
CA TYR A 49 -5.79 -8.58 8.38
C TYR A 49 -5.87 -10.08 8.24
N ASP A 50 -5.39 -10.82 9.24
CA ASP A 50 -5.55 -12.27 9.30
C ASP A 50 -6.94 -12.67 9.87
N SER A 51 -7.18 -13.98 9.94
CA SER A 51 -8.40 -14.55 10.51
C SER A 51 -8.65 -14.22 12.01
N GLN A 52 -7.62 -13.74 12.72
CA GLN A 52 -7.68 -13.35 14.12
C GLN A 52 -7.80 -11.82 14.30
N ASN A 53 -7.95 -11.07 13.20
CA ASN A 53 -7.93 -9.61 13.14
C ASN A 53 -6.59 -8.98 13.56
N ASN A 54 -5.48 -9.71 13.51
CA ASN A 54 -4.16 -9.12 13.63
C ASN A 54 -3.89 -8.26 12.38
N LYS A 55 -3.36 -7.05 12.59
CA LYS A 55 -3.18 -6.04 11.55
C LYS A 55 -1.71 -5.85 11.22
N TYR A 56 -1.37 -6.07 9.96
CA TYR A 56 -0.03 -5.86 9.40
C TYR A 56 -0.08 -4.67 8.45
N THR A 57 0.83 -3.70 8.59
CA THR A 57 0.72 -2.43 7.86
C THR A 57 2.04 -2.00 7.27
N ARG A 58 1.99 -1.68 5.98
CA ARG A 58 3.15 -1.19 5.25
C ARG A 58 2.89 0.18 4.68
N LYS A 59 3.81 1.11 4.95
CA LYS A 59 3.80 2.46 4.38
C LYS A 59 4.92 2.61 3.36
N GLU A 60 4.64 3.34 2.29
CA GLU A 60 5.62 3.67 1.26
C GLU A 60 5.41 5.11 0.78
N HIS A 61 6.51 5.77 0.46
CA HIS A 61 6.54 7.10 -0.12
C HIS A 61 7.43 7.08 -1.37
N MET A 62 6.86 7.39 -2.54
CA MET A 62 7.58 7.31 -3.81
C MET A 62 7.05 8.32 -4.83
N GLY A 63 7.97 8.96 -5.55
CA GLY A 63 7.66 9.74 -6.74
C GLY A 63 7.60 8.86 -7.99
N MET A 64 6.58 9.03 -8.82
CA MET A 64 6.44 8.30 -10.09
C MET A 64 5.58 9.04 -11.10
N ASP A 65 5.50 8.53 -12.34
CA ASP A 65 4.57 9.06 -13.32
C ASP A 65 3.12 8.68 -12.97
N ARG A 66 2.17 9.59 -13.21
CA ARG A 66 0.73 9.36 -12.97
C ARG A 66 0.22 8.08 -13.64
N SER A 67 0.72 7.74 -14.83
CA SER A 67 0.34 6.52 -15.55
C SER A 67 0.70 5.24 -14.80
N GLN A 68 1.70 5.28 -13.93
CA GLN A 68 2.22 4.12 -13.19
C GLN A 68 1.56 3.92 -11.83
N VAL A 69 0.85 4.93 -11.31
CA VAL A 69 0.28 4.92 -9.95
C VAL A 69 -0.61 3.70 -9.73
N LYS A 70 -1.49 3.37 -10.67
CA LYS A 70 -2.42 2.24 -10.50
C LYS A 70 -1.68 0.90 -10.37
N SER A 71 -0.79 0.62 -11.32
CA SER A 71 0.03 -0.60 -11.30
C SER A 71 0.93 -0.67 -10.06
N HIS A 72 1.42 0.47 -9.59
CA HIS A 72 2.25 0.52 -8.39
C HIS A 72 1.47 0.12 -7.15
N ILE A 73 0.28 0.69 -6.94
CA ILE A 73 -0.58 0.33 -5.80
C ILE A 73 -0.90 -1.16 -5.80
N GLU A 74 -1.31 -1.71 -6.94
CA GLU A 74 -1.60 -3.14 -7.09
C GLU A 74 -0.40 -4.03 -6.73
N ASN A 75 0.77 -3.73 -7.31
CA ASN A 75 1.99 -4.50 -7.07
C ASN A 75 2.43 -4.44 -5.61
N ARG A 76 2.26 -3.30 -4.94
CA ARG A 76 2.62 -3.15 -3.54
C ARG A 76 1.72 -3.94 -2.60
N ILE A 77 0.42 -4.00 -2.87
CA ILE A 77 -0.51 -4.84 -2.10
C ILE A 77 -0.17 -6.31 -2.33
N ARG A 78 0.06 -6.71 -3.60
CA ARG A 78 0.46 -8.08 -3.95
C ARG A 78 1.75 -8.51 -3.24
N GLN A 79 2.75 -7.63 -3.23
CA GLN A 79 4.02 -7.90 -2.54
C GLN A 79 3.83 -7.98 -1.02
N HIS A 80 3.01 -7.11 -0.42
CA HIS A 80 2.73 -7.15 1.02
C HIS A 80 2.07 -8.48 1.42
N LEU A 81 1.08 -8.96 0.65
CA LEU A 81 0.47 -10.28 0.89
C LEU A 81 1.50 -11.42 0.74
N ALA A 82 2.33 -11.39 -0.30
CA ALA A 82 3.34 -12.42 -0.53
C ALA A 82 4.41 -12.45 0.58
N ASP A 83 4.86 -11.29 1.04
CA ASP A 83 5.85 -11.17 2.12
C ASP A 83 5.32 -11.69 3.46
N LEU A 84 4.01 -11.63 3.69
CA LEU A 84 3.35 -12.20 4.87
C LEU A 84 3.07 -13.71 4.76
N GLY A 85 3.55 -14.36 3.69
CA GLY A 85 3.40 -15.80 3.48
C GLY A 85 2.01 -16.22 2.96
N VAL A 86 1.21 -15.30 2.42
CA VAL A 86 -0.08 -15.64 1.82
C VAL A 86 0.12 -16.47 0.55
N ASP A 87 -0.61 -17.58 0.46
CA ASP A 87 -0.50 -18.52 -0.66
C ASP A 87 -0.70 -17.82 -2.02
N PRO A 88 0.15 -18.09 -3.05
CA PRO A 88 0.06 -17.42 -4.35
C PRO A 88 -1.28 -17.59 -5.07
N VAL A 89 -1.99 -18.71 -4.89
CA VAL A 89 -3.33 -18.92 -5.47
C VAL A 89 -4.34 -18.01 -4.78
N MET A 90 -4.22 -17.86 -3.46
CA MET A 90 -5.06 -16.96 -2.69
C MET A 90 -4.80 -15.48 -3.03
N VAL A 91 -3.53 -15.09 -3.17
CA VAL A 91 -3.16 -13.73 -3.64
C VAL A 91 -3.76 -13.46 -5.02
N LYS A 92 -3.68 -14.42 -5.95
CA LYS A 92 -4.33 -14.29 -7.26
C LYS A 92 -5.84 -14.15 -7.14
N GLY A 93 -6.48 -14.88 -6.23
CA GLY A 93 -7.92 -14.79 -5.97
C GLY A 93 -8.32 -13.42 -5.43
N LEU A 94 -7.61 -12.92 -4.42
CA LEU A 94 -7.86 -11.62 -3.78
C LEU A 94 -7.64 -10.45 -4.74
N MET A 95 -6.65 -10.55 -5.61
CA MET A 95 -6.28 -9.49 -6.55
C MET A 95 -6.97 -9.62 -7.92
N ARG A 96 -7.83 -10.63 -8.14
CA ARG A 96 -8.40 -10.93 -9.47
C ARG A 96 -9.20 -9.76 -10.03
N ASP A 97 -10.04 -9.19 -9.16
CA ASP A 97 -10.98 -8.12 -9.49
C ASP A 97 -10.56 -6.81 -8.81
N PHE A 98 -9.26 -6.66 -8.50
CA PHE A 98 -8.73 -5.47 -7.86
C PHE A 98 -8.75 -4.28 -8.81
N GLU A 99 -9.36 -3.20 -8.35
CA GLU A 99 -9.26 -1.89 -8.98
C GLU A 99 -8.87 -0.83 -7.95
N VAL A 100 -8.16 0.20 -8.41
CA VAL A 100 -7.84 1.35 -7.57
C VAL A 100 -9.11 2.16 -7.33
N ASP A 101 -9.59 2.13 -6.10
CA ASP A 101 -10.78 2.83 -5.64
C ASP A 101 -10.40 4.25 -5.19
N LEU A 102 -11.00 5.24 -5.86
CA LEU A 102 -10.79 6.65 -5.54
C LEU A 102 -11.36 7.05 -4.17
N SER A 103 -12.28 6.27 -3.60
CA SER A 103 -12.77 6.48 -2.24
C SER A 103 -11.67 6.28 -1.18
N LYS A 104 -10.62 5.53 -1.54
CA LYS A 104 -9.43 5.29 -0.71
C LYS A 104 -8.40 6.41 -0.84
N CYS A 105 -8.63 7.39 -1.71
CA CYS A 105 -7.80 8.58 -1.83
C CYS A 105 -8.06 9.50 -0.63
N ARG A 106 -6.98 9.92 0.04
CA ARG A 106 -7.02 10.87 1.16
C ARG A 106 -6.44 12.22 0.73
N GLU A 107 -6.85 13.27 1.42
CA GLU A 107 -6.24 14.59 1.26
C GLU A 107 -4.75 14.53 1.61
N TYR A 108 -3.91 15.08 0.75
CA TYR A 108 -2.47 15.09 0.96
C TYR A 108 -2.15 15.93 2.20
N ASP A 109 -1.28 15.41 3.09
CA ASP A 109 -0.91 16.01 4.39
C ASP A 109 -1.96 15.89 5.52
N SER A 110 -2.88 14.91 5.44
CA SER A 110 -3.73 14.60 6.61
C SER A 110 -2.88 14.06 7.78
N ASP A 111 -3.20 14.45 9.02
CA ASP A 111 -2.44 14.11 10.23
C ASP A 111 -2.18 12.60 10.45
N GLU A 112 -2.93 11.69 9.81
CA GLU A 112 -2.77 10.23 9.86
C GLU A 112 -1.41 9.70 9.35
N PHE A 113 -0.62 10.52 8.66
CA PHE A 113 0.68 10.14 8.10
C PHE A 113 1.88 10.84 8.73
N ARG A 114 1.66 11.72 9.73
CA ARG A 114 2.79 12.31 10.46
C ARG A 114 3.49 11.22 11.28
N PRO A 115 4.83 11.09 11.19
CA PRO A 115 5.54 10.25 12.15
C PRO A 115 5.23 10.76 13.57
N PRO A 116 5.13 9.88 14.58
CA PRO A 116 5.00 10.33 15.96
C PRO A 116 6.16 11.29 16.27
N LEU A 117 5.83 12.42 16.89
CA LEU A 117 6.79 13.43 17.37
C LEU A 117 7.74 12.83 18.41
#